data_AF-A0A4Y3TUI7-F1
#
_entry.id   AF-A0A4Y3TUI7-F1
#
_cell.length_a   1.000
_cell.length_b   1.000
_cell.length_c   1.000
_cell.angle_alpha   90.00
_cell.angle_beta   90.00
_cell.angle_gamma   90.00
#
_symmetry.space_group_name_H-M   'P 1'
#
loop_
_entity.id
_entity.type
_entity.pdbx_description
1 polymer ?
#
loop_
_entity_poly.entity_id
_entity_poly.type
_entity_poly.pdbx_seq_one_letter_code
_entity_poly.pdbx_strand_id
1 'polypeptide(L)'
;MTSRRGFTPDLHACRDWPQRILHTVSTGLLAAALSFAPLTDSVRAEDLFTAVGTPSNPAVVSPQPGATARLNGFRSARFGMDEDGVRQAISTDFGLEGHAVHVSENPEQRTPVLTIVVQHLASGKSDGRAAVHYVFGYRSHLLSAVHITWETAQDPANTPSTLLETGSLLQAYFERLSFPPGRTATNALMTDGSVILFRGMDPQGHTVALLITGQVGRPDGAQVERMTPSALILAYTENPERPDIFRP
;
A
#
# COMPACT_ATOMS: atom_id res chain seq x y z
N MET A 1 41.79 -10.10 43.80
CA MET A 1 40.35 -9.84 44.09
C MET A 1 40.21 -8.32 44.10
N THR A 2 39.33 -7.62 43.36
CA THR A 2 38.19 -7.95 42.46
C THR A 2 37.88 -6.64 41.67
N SER A 3 37.31 -6.60 40.47
CA SER A 3 37.00 -7.62 39.45
C SER A 3 36.86 -6.93 38.07
N ARG A 4 36.77 -7.68 36.95
CA ARG A 4 36.42 -7.12 35.62
C ARG A 4 34.89 -7.10 35.44
N ARG A 5 34.30 -5.93 35.14
CA ARG A 5 32.92 -5.86 34.63
C ARG A 5 32.94 -6.20 33.13
N GLY A 6 32.41 -7.37 32.79
CA GLY A 6 32.10 -7.72 31.40
C GLY A 6 30.88 -6.93 30.92
N PHE A 7 30.93 -6.49 29.66
CA PHE A 7 29.81 -5.87 28.98
C PHE A 7 29.22 -6.90 28.00
N THR A 8 28.23 -7.66 28.45
CA THR A 8 27.42 -8.54 27.60
C THR A 8 26.23 -7.75 27.07
N PRO A 9 26.09 -7.56 25.74
CA PRO A 9 24.84 -7.05 25.18
C PRO A 9 23.76 -8.12 25.34
N ASP A 10 22.60 -7.69 25.83
CA ASP A 10 21.47 -8.59 26.10
C ASP A 10 20.80 -9.00 24.78
N LEU A 11 20.83 -10.31 24.46
CA LEU A 11 20.25 -10.87 23.23
C LEU A 11 18.82 -11.39 23.43
N HIS A 12 18.18 -11.07 24.55
CA HIS A 12 16.82 -11.49 24.88
C HIS A 12 15.75 -10.45 24.49
N ALA A 13 15.56 -10.27 23.18
CA ALA A 13 14.36 -9.63 22.61
C ALA A 13 13.69 -10.45 21.48
N CYS A 14 14.18 -11.67 21.21
CA CYS A 14 13.59 -12.62 20.25
C CYS A 14 13.02 -13.86 20.96
N ARG A 15 11.88 -13.71 21.64
CA ARG A 15 10.90 -14.78 21.90
C ARG A 15 9.66 -14.20 22.57
N ASP A 16 8.52 -14.46 21.93
CA ASP A 16 7.13 -14.47 22.44
C ASP A 16 6.17 -13.72 21.51
N TRP A 17 5.99 -14.28 20.32
CA TRP A 17 4.82 -14.00 19.50
C TRP A 17 3.61 -14.77 20.07
N PRO A 18 2.51 -14.11 20.46
CA PRO A 18 1.32 -14.81 20.87
C PRO A 18 0.67 -15.49 19.65
N GLN A 19 0.54 -16.82 19.67
CA GLN A 19 -0.12 -17.62 18.62
C GLN A 19 -1.65 -17.46 18.57
N ARG A 20 -2.14 -16.23 18.79
CA ARG A 20 -3.56 -15.86 18.76
C ARG A 20 -3.92 -14.84 17.68
N ILE A 21 -2.98 -14.52 16.79
CA ILE A 21 -3.20 -13.70 15.59
C ILE A 21 -3.27 -14.60 14.34
N LEU A 22 -4.09 -15.66 14.43
CA LEU A 22 -4.51 -16.51 13.29
C LEU A 22 -6.04 -16.53 13.14
N HIS A 23 -6.71 -15.53 13.72
CA HIS A 23 -8.13 -15.29 13.47
C HIS A 23 -8.28 -14.48 12.19
N THR A 24 -8.63 -15.18 11.13
CA THR A 24 -9.20 -14.63 9.88
C THR A 24 -8.48 -13.40 9.35
N VAL A 25 -7.38 -13.63 8.62
CA VAL A 25 -7.02 -12.69 7.55
C VAL A 25 -8.23 -12.65 6.63
N SER A 26 -8.97 -11.53 6.64
CA SER A 26 -9.97 -11.26 5.61
C SER A 26 -9.20 -10.97 4.33
N THR A 27 -8.82 -12.03 3.63
CA THR A 27 -8.16 -11.99 2.32
C THR A 27 -9.13 -11.56 1.21
N GLY A 28 -9.99 -10.57 1.50
CA GLY A 28 -10.71 -9.76 0.52
C GLY A 28 -9.73 -8.84 -0.18
N LEU A 29 -8.72 -9.45 -0.81
CA LEU A 29 -7.60 -8.78 -1.43
C LEU A 29 -8.15 -8.15 -2.72
N LEU A 30 -8.44 -6.84 -2.61
CA LEU A 30 -9.11 -5.99 -3.59
C LEU A 30 -8.48 -6.10 -4.99
N ALA A 31 -8.90 -7.11 -5.75
CA ALA A 31 -8.86 -7.11 -7.21
C ALA A 31 -10.11 -6.42 -7.75
N ALA A 32 -10.44 -5.26 -7.17
CA ALA A 32 -11.20 -4.27 -7.91
C ALA A 32 -10.33 -3.86 -9.10
N ALA A 33 -10.60 -4.45 -10.27
CA ALA A 33 -9.99 -4.01 -11.51
C ALA A 33 -10.38 -2.54 -11.72
N LEU A 34 -9.46 -1.63 -11.37
CA LEU A 34 -9.58 -0.18 -11.58
C LEU A 34 -9.41 0.15 -13.07
N SER A 35 -10.31 -0.43 -13.87
CA SER A 35 -10.51 -0.16 -15.27
C SER A 35 -10.65 1.34 -15.46
N PHE A 36 -10.02 1.87 -16.52
CA PHE A 36 -10.17 3.27 -16.91
C PHE A 36 -11.57 3.52 -17.53
N ALA A 37 -12.61 3.40 -16.71
CA ALA A 37 -13.94 3.89 -17.02
C ALA A 37 -13.96 5.43 -16.87
N PRO A 38 -14.70 6.16 -17.73
CA PRO A 38 -14.91 7.58 -17.56
C PRO A 38 -15.73 7.82 -16.28
N LEU A 39 -15.14 8.54 -15.33
CA LEU A 39 -15.85 9.01 -14.14
C LEU A 39 -16.89 10.05 -14.57
N THR A 40 -18.17 9.68 -14.47
CA THR A 40 -19.27 10.63 -14.65
C THR A 40 -19.32 11.61 -13.48
N ASP A 41 -19.61 12.88 -13.80
CA ASP A 41 -19.57 14.02 -12.87
C ASP A 41 -20.38 13.74 -11.60
N SER A 42 -19.72 13.74 -10.44
CA SER A 42 -20.32 13.50 -9.13
C SER A 42 -19.40 14.03 -8.03
N VAL A 43 -20.04 14.60 -7.00
CA VAL A 43 -19.49 15.28 -5.80
C VAL A 43 -17.96 15.23 -5.67
N ARG A 44 -17.32 16.38 -5.86
CA ARG A 44 -15.88 16.56 -5.66
C ARG A 44 -15.51 16.11 -4.25
N ALA A 45 -14.51 15.24 -4.11
CA ALA A 45 -14.06 14.81 -2.78
C ALA A 45 -13.48 15.97 -1.94
N GLU A 46 -13.24 17.14 -2.55
CA GLU A 46 -12.96 18.41 -1.88
C GLU A 46 -13.98 18.73 -0.76
N ASP A 47 -15.26 18.38 -0.93
CA ASP A 47 -16.31 18.53 0.10
C ASP A 47 -16.20 17.54 1.27
N LEU A 48 -15.43 16.45 1.11
CA LEU A 48 -15.22 15.41 2.13
C LEU A 48 -13.95 15.65 2.96
N PHE A 49 -13.00 16.46 2.46
CA PHE A 49 -11.67 16.67 3.06
C PHE A 49 -11.43 18.14 3.49
N THR A 50 -12.45 18.84 3.95
CA THR A 50 -12.30 20.22 4.46
C THR A 50 -11.60 20.25 5.84
N ALA A 51 -10.26 20.12 5.85
CA ALA A 51 -9.29 20.77 6.74
C ALA A 51 -8.05 19.90 7.05
N VAL A 52 -6.97 20.06 6.28
CA VAL A 52 -5.58 19.98 6.79
C VAL A 52 -4.75 21.07 6.10
N GLY A 53 -4.09 21.92 6.89
CA GLY A 53 -3.17 22.95 6.37
C GLY A 53 -1.79 22.36 6.07
N THR A 54 -1.07 22.96 5.11
CA THR A 54 0.20 22.49 4.54
C THR A 54 1.25 22.08 5.59
N PRO A 55 1.56 20.79 5.77
CA PRO A 55 2.67 20.35 6.63
C PRO A 55 4.02 20.50 5.89
N SER A 56 5.05 20.94 6.60
CA SER A 56 6.40 21.10 6.04
C SER A 56 7.22 19.80 6.14
N ASN A 57 7.81 19.42 5.02
CA ASN A 57 8.37 18.09 4.71
C ASN A 57 9.82 17.87 5.22
N PRO A 58 10.14 16.69 5.80
CA PRO A 58 11.45 16.04 5.67
C PRO A 58 11.38 14.89 4.65
N ALA A 59 12.41 14.78 3.81
CA ALA A 59 12.30 14.15 2.49
C ALA A 59 12.05 12.63 2.46
N VAL A 60 10.90 12.23 1.90
CA VAL A 60 10.87 11.18 0.85
C VAL A 60 11.83 11.61 -0.26
N VAL A 61 12.61 10.68 -0.84
CA VAL A 61 13.35 10.93 -2.09
C VAL A 61 12.34 11.30 -3.17
N SER A 62 12.15 12.61 -3.32
CA SER A 62 11.09 13.16 -4.14
C SER A 62 11.52 13.07 -5.60
N PRO A 63 10.67 12.57 -6.52
CA PRO A 63 11.04 12.51 -7.91
C PRO A 63 11.27 13.94 -8.40
N GLN A 64 12.28 14.11 -9.23
CA GLN A 64 12.53 15.41 -9.85
C GLN A 64 11.29 15.81 -10.65
N PRO A 65 10.74 17.03 -10.48
CA PRO A 65 9.54 17.45 -11.19
C PRO A 65 9.70 17.26 -12.70
N GLY A 66 8.75 16.58 -13.33
CA GLY A 66 8.82 16.25 -14.76
C GLY A 66 9.44 14.88 -15.09
N ALA A 67 9.89 14.11 -14.10
CA ALA A 67 10.38 12.75 -14.33
C ALA A 67 9.26 11.84 -14.86
N THR A 68 9.45 11.22 -16.02
CA THR A 68 8.49 10.29 -16.61
C THR A 68 8.20 9.13 -15.66
N ALA A 69 6.92 8.88 -15.37
CA ALA A 69 6.50 7.74 -14.58
C ALA A 69 6.96 6.43 -15.25
N ARG A 70 7.52 5.52 -14.44
CA ARG A 70 7.91 4.16 -14.84
C ARG A 70 7.59 3.22 -13.69
N LEU A 71 6.48 2.53 -13.78
CA LEU A 71 5.92 1.71 -12.70
C LEU A 71 6.32 0.26 -12.90
N ASN A 72 7.63 -0.03 -12.90
CA ASN A 72 8.16 -1.37 -13.22
C ASN A 72 8.00 -2.38 -12.07
N GLY A 73 7.27 -2.07 -11.01
CA GLY A 73 7.20 -2.83 -9.76
C GLY A 73 7.41 -1.93 -8.53
N PHE A 74 7.85 -2.51 -7.41
CA PHE A 74 8.05 -1.82 -6.13
C PHE A 74 9.47 -2.02 -5.60
N ARG A 75 10.19 -0.91 -5.39
CA ARG A 75 11.62 -0.90 -4.99
C ARG A 75 12.45 -1.81 -5.90
N SER A 76 13.15 -2.81 -5.36
CA SER A 76 13.98 -3.76 -6.13
C SER A 76 13.15 -4.85 -6.81
N ALA A 77 11.95 -5.14 -6.31
CA ALA A 77 11.04 -6.12 -6.92
C ALA A 77 10.44 -5.54 -8.22
N ARG A 78 10.59 -6.27 -9.32
CA ARG A 78 10.11 -5.88 -10.65
C ARG A 78 9.02 -6.82 -11.15
N PHE A 79 8.07 -6.29 -11.93
CA PHE A 79 7.14 -7.13 -12.67
C PHE A 79 7.90 -8.09 -13.59
N GLY A 80 7.40 -9.31 -13.71
CA GLY A 80 8.09 -10.39 -14.42
C GLY A 80 9.17 -11.13 -13.61
N MET A 81 9.42 -10.79 -12.34
CA MET A 81 10.25 -11.61 -11.43
C MET A 81 9.51 -12.87 -10.97
N ASP A 82 10.22 -13.98 -10.80
CA ASP A 82 9.74 -15.18 -10.12
C ASP A 82 9.78 -15.04 -8.58
N GLU A 83 9.31 -16.06 -7.86
CA GLU A 83 9.25 -16.03 -6.40
C GLU A 83 10.65 -15.83 -5.76
N ASP A 84 11.67 -16.52 -6.27
CA ASP A 84 13.05 -16.41 -5.77
C ASP A 84 13.64 -15.01 -6.01
N GLY A 85 13.42 -14.42 -7.18
CA GLY A 85 13.79 -13.04 -7.47
C GLY A 85 13.11 -12.03 -6.55
N VAL A 86 11.83 -12.24 -6.22
CA VAL A 86 11.11 -11.40 -5.24
C VAL A 86 11.64 -11.60 -3.82
N ARG A 87 11.97 -12.84 -3.40
CA ARG A 87 12.60 -13.11 -2.11
C ARG A 87 13.95 -12.42 -1.98
N GLN A 88 14.78 -12.44 -3.03
CA GLN A 88 16.04 -11.70 -3.06
C GLN A 88 15.83 -10.18 -2.98
N ALA A 89 14.81 -9.65 -3.65
CA ALA A 89 14.44 -8.23 -3.53
C ALA A 89 13.99 -7.86 -2.10
N ILE A 90 13.18 -8.70 -1.45
CA ILE A 90 12.75 -8.51 -0.05
C ILE A 90 13.96 -8.50 0.91
N SER A 91 14.89 -9.45 0.78
CA SER A 91 16.13 -9.46 1.57
C SER A 91 16.96 -8.20 1.34
N THR A 92 17.08 -7.76 0.08
CA THR A 92 17.85 -6.55 -0.29
C THR A 92 17.21 -5.26 0.22
N ASP A 93 15.89 -5.13 0.12
CA ASP A 93 15.16 -3.89 0.44
C ASP A 93 14.85 -3.75 1.95
N PHE A 94 14.71 -4.87 2.67
CA PHE A 94 14.19 -4.90 4.05
C PHE A 94 14.99 -5.78 5.03
N GLY A 95 15.92 -6.62 4.56
CA GLY A 95 16.65 -7.58 5.40
C GLY A 95 15.77 -8.69 5.97
N LEU A 96 14.64 -9.01 5.32
CA LEU A 96 13.68 -10.03 5.77
C LEU A 96 13.83 -11.32 4.97
N GLU A 97 13.88 -12.46 5.67
CA GLU A 97 14.09 -13.78 5.07
C GLU A 97 13.30 -14.88 5.80
N GLY A 98 13.19 -16.05 5.16
CA GLY A 98 12.59 -17.25 5.76
C GLY A 98 11.18 -17.01 6.32
N HIS A 99 11.02 -17.25 7.62
CA HIS A 99 9.73 -17.14 8.32
C HIS A 99 9.14 -15.73 8.40
N ALA A 100 9.92 -14.69 8.11
CA ALA A 100 9.41 -13.31 7.99
C ALA A 100 8.69 -13.04 6.65
N VAL A 101 8.82 -13.97 5.69
CA VAL A 101 8.16 -13.91 4.38
C VAL A 101 7.10 -15.00 4.32
N HIS A 102 5.86 -14.63 4.66
CA HIS A 102 4.73 -15.55 4.68
C HIS A 102 4.26 -15.87 3.27
N VAL A 103 4.07 -17.16 2.97
CA VAL A 103 3.49 -17.65 1.72
C VAL A 103 2.01 -17.91 1.93
N SER A 104 1.18 -17.43 1.02
CA SER A 104 -0.24 -17.76 0.95
C SER A 104 -0.72 -17.88 -0.50
N GLU A 105 -1.96 -18.29 -0.70
CA GLU A 105 -2.65 -18.27 -1.99
C GLU A 105 -3.92 -17.44 -1.81
N ASN A 106 -4.27 -16.62 -2.80
CA ASN A 106 -5.61 -16.03 -2.87
C ASN A 106 -6.60 -17.13 -3.33
N PRO A 107 -7.54 -17.59 -2.49
CA PRO A 107 -8.37 -18.75 -2.81
C PRO A 107 -9.36 -18.50 -3.97
N GLU A 108 -9.70 -17.24 -4.25
CA GLU A 108 -10.61 -16.88 -5.34
C GLU A 108 -9.88 -16.81 -6.69
N GLN A 109 -8.67 -16.23 -6.69
CA GLN A 109 -7.88 -15.97 -7.90
C GLN A 109 -6.85 -17.07 -8.21
N ARG A 110 -6.60 -17.96 -7.23
CA ARG A 110 -5.56 -19.00 -7.21
C ARG A 110 -4.14 -18.48 -7.45
N THR A 111 -3.92 -17.22 -7.11
CA THR A 111 -2.63 -16.53 -7.27
C THR A 111 -1.79 -16.74 -6.01
N PRO A 112 -0.52 -17.19 -6.13
CA PRO A 112 0.42 -17.17 -5.02
C PRO A 112 0.65 -15.74 -4.54
N VAL A 113 0.88 -15.59 -3.23
CA VAL A 113 1.18 -14.31 -2.59
C VAL A 113 2.33 -14.49 -1.59
N LEU A 114 3.36 -13.66 -1.69
CA LEU A 114 4.31 -13.44 -0.59
C LEU A 114 3.88 -12.22 0.22
N THR A 115 3.79 -12.35 1.53
CA THR A 115 3.44 -11.25 2.45
C THR A 115 4.57 -11.00 3.44
N ILE A 116 4.99 -9.75 3.57
CA ILE A 116 5.86 -9.26 4.65
C ILE A 116 5.15 -8.16 5.44
N VAL A 117 5.57 -7.95 6.68
CA VAL A 117 5.13 -6.82 7.50
C VAL A 117 6.34 -5.94 7.80
N VAL A 118 6.24 -4.66 7.47
CA VAL A 118 7.34 -3.69 7.54
C VAL A 118 6.93 -2.48 8.38
N GLN A 119 7.87 -1.93 9.14
CA GLN A 119 7.75 -0.64 9.81
C GLN A 119 8.44 0.42 8.95
N HIS A 120 8.06 1.69 9.11
CA HIS A 120 8.78 2.83 8.54
C HIS A 120 8.90 2.83 7.00
N LEU A 121 7.86 2.34 6.32
CA LEU A 121 7.83 2.17 4.87
C LEU A 121 7.70 3.50 4.10
N ALA A 122 7.02 4.49 4.68
CA ALA A 122 6.57 5.72 4.01
C ALA A 122 7.24 6.98 4.55
N SER A 123 8.54 6.91 4.87
CA SER A 123 9.51 8.01 5.17
C SER A 123 9.07 9.14 6.13
N GLY A 124 7.93 9.01 6.80
CA GLY A 124 7.40 9.95 7.78
C GLY A 124 7.80 9.58 9.21
N LYS A 125 7.39 10.39 10.19
CA LYS A 125 7.66 10.12 11.61
C LYS A 125 6.58 9.27 12.30
N SER A 126 5.55 8.85 11.56
CA SER A 126 4.26 8.42 12.10
C SER A 126 3.61 7.29 11.28
N ASP A 127 4.41 6.41 10.66
CA ASP A 127 3.91 5.24 9.95
C ASP A 127 3.92 3.98 10.83
N GLY A 128 2.72 3.50 11.16
CA GLY A 128 2.51 2.17 11.72
C GLY A 128 2.86 1.08 10.71
N ARG A 129 2.76 -0.19 11.12
CA ARG A 129 3.13 -1.32 10.26
C ARG A 129 2.28 -1.33 8.99
N ALA A 130 2.97 -1.51 7.86
CA ALA A 130 2.38 -1.85 6.58
C ALA A 130 2.55 -3.35 6.31
N ALA A 131 1.53 -3.98 5.74
CA ALA A 131 1.72 -5.26 5.05
C ALA A 131 2.05 -4.99 3.57
N VAL A 132 3.00 -5.74 3.02
CA VAL A 132 3.32 -5.71 1.58
C VAL A 132 3.06 -7.10 1.01
N HIS A 133 2.14 -7.16 0.05
CA HIS A 133 1.67 -8.36 -0.63
C HIS A 133 2.17 -8.36 -2.07
N TYR A 134 3.09 -9.27 -2.38
CA TYR A 134 3.59 -9.52 -3.72
C TYR A 134 2.74 -10.62 -4.36
N VAL A 135 1.98 -10.28 -5.41
CA VAL A 135 1.00 -11.18 -6.04
C VAL A 135 1.54 -11.70 -7.37
N PHE A 136 1.57 -13.03 -7.50
CA PHE A 136 2.08 -13.71 -8.68
C PHE A 136 0.93 -14.09 -9.61
N GLY A 137 1.13 -13.94 -10.91
CA GLY A 137 0.14 -14.28 -11.92
C GLY A 137 -0.17 -15.79 -11.94
N TYR A 138 -1.44 -16.14 -12.14
CA TYR A 138 -1.92 -17.53 -12.09
C TYR A 138 -1.27 -18.43 -13.15
N ARG A 139 -1.04 -17.92 -14.36
CA ARG A 139 -0.47 -18.70 -15.48
C ARG A 139 1.04 -18.50 -15.63
N SER A 140 1.52 -17.30 -15.36
CA SER A 140 2.94 -16.94 -15.50
C SER A 140 3.78 -17.38 -14.31
N HIS A 141 3.19 -17.42 -13.10
CA HIS A 141 3.91 -17.49 -11.82
C HIS A 141 4.91 -16.35 -11.60
N LEU A 142 4.75 -15.22 -12.31
CA LEU A 142 5.60 -14.04 -12.21
C LEU A 142 4.88 -12.92 -11.44
N LEU A 143 5.64 -12.04 -10.79
CA LEU A 143 5.12 -10.87 -10.09
C LEU A 143 4.33 -9.98 -11.05
N SER A 144 3.03 -9.82 -10.79
CA SER A 144 2.10 -9.03 -11.60
C SER A 144 1.45 -7.87 -10.83
N ALA A 145 1.44 -7.94 -9.50
CA ALA A 145 1.01 -6.82 -8.65
C ALA A 145 1.76 -6.78 -7.31
N VAL A 146 1.84 -5.59 -6.72
CA VAL A 146 2.29 -5.36 -5.35
C VAL A 146 1.28 -4.47 -4.64
N HIS A 147 0.64 -4.98 -3.59
CA HIS A 147 -0.31 -4.21 -2.77
C HIS A 147 0.31 -3.93 -1.40
N ILE A 148 0.19 -2.69 -0.93
CA ILE A 148 0.70 -2.23 0.36
C ILE A 148 -0.48 -1.70 1.14
N THR A 149 -0.68 -2.19 2.36
CA THR A 149 -1.83 -1.83 3.20
C THR A 149 -1.39 -1.33 4.57
N TRP A 150 -1.99 -0.23 5.02
CA TRP A 150 -1.96 0.25 6.39
C TRP A 150 -3.39 0.22 6.93
N GLU A 151 -3.63 -0.51 8.01
CA GLU A 151 -4.97 -0.71 8.58
C GLU A 151 -5.01 -0.42 10.08
N THR A 152 -6.06 0.28 10.54
CA THR A 152 -6.32 0.54 11.96
C THR A 152 -6.50 -0.75 12.77
N ALA A 153 -7.03 -1.80 12.13
CA ALA A 153 -7.31 -3.08 12.75
C ALA A 153 -6.05 -3.93 13.00
N GLN A 154 -4.98 -3.73 12.23
CA GLN A 154 -3.73 -4.50 12.32
C GLN A 154 -2.65 -3.80 13.16
N ASP A 155 -2.69 -2.46 13.22
CA ASP A 155 -1.77 -1.67 14.02
C ASP A 155 -2.45 -0.43 14.64
N PRO A 156 -2.46 -0.26 15.98
CA PRO A 156 -2.98 0.95 16.60
C PRO A 156 -2.19 2.23 16.24
N ALA A 157 -0.97 2.13 15.69
CA ALA A 157 -0.24 3.27 15.15
C ALA A 157 -0.78 3.75 13.79
N ASN A 158 -1.54 2.92 13.07
CA ASN A 158 -2.28 3.29 11.86
C ASN A 158 -3.60 3.98 12.24
N THR A 159 -3.51 5.13 12.91
CA THR A 159 -4.67 5.96 13.27
C THR A 159 -5.32 6.61 12.04
N PRO A 160 -6.60 7.02 12.09
CA PRO A 160 -7.25 7.71 10.97
C PRO A 160 -6.49 8.95 10.47
N SER A 161 -5.82 9.68 11.36
CA SER A 161 -4.97 10.82 11.01
C SER A 161 -3.65 10.42 10.34
N THR A 162 -2.96 9.38 10.84
CA THR A 162 -1.69 8.93 10.21
C THR A 162 -1.91 8.27 8.86
N LEU A 163 -3.08 7.65 8.63
CA LEU A 163 -3.51 7.19 7.30
C LEU A 163 -3.70 8.37 6.32
N LEU A 164 -4.31 9.48 6.76
CA LEU A 164 -4.46 10.69 5.94
C LEU A 164 -3.11 11.36 5.65
N GLU A 165 -2.25 11.54 6.65
CA GLU A 165 -0.89 12.09 6.49
C GLU A 165 -0.07 11.27 5.48
N THR A 166 -0.08 9.95 5.61
CA THR A 166 0.62 9.03 4.70
C THR A 166 0.01 9.09 3.29
N GLY A 167 -1.32 9.14 3.18
CA GLY A 167 -2.04 9.30 1.92
C GLY A 167 -1.66 10.58 1.19
N SER A 168 -1.68 11.74 1.86
CA SER A 168 -1.29 13.02 1.26
C SER A 168 0.18 13.05 0.84
N LEU A 169 1.08 12.45 1.63
CA LEU A 169 2.51 12.33 1.30
C LEU A 169 2.75 11.48 0.05
N LEU A 170 2.04 10.34 -0.08
CA LEU A 170 2.12 9.47 -1.25
C LEU A 170 1.48 10.11 -2.49
N GLN A 171 0.32 10.75 -2.34
CA GLN A 171 -0.32 11.52 -3.41
C GLN A 171 0.61 12.60 -3.96
N ALA A 172 1.19 13.44 -3.09
CA ALA A 172 2.15 14.47 -3.48
C ALA A 172 3.46 13.90 -4.06
N TYR A 173 3.83 12.65 -3.76
CA TYR A 173 4.91 11.95 -4.46
C TYR A 173 4.50 11.61 -5.91
N PHE A 174 3.33 11.02 -6.13
CA PHE A 174 2.88 10.62 -7.47
C PHE A 174 2.53 11.80 -8.38
N GLU A 175 1.96 12.89 -7.83
CA GLU A 175 1.65 14.11 -8.59
C GLU A 175 2.89 14.83 -9.14
N ARG A 176 4.10 14.53 -8.63
CA ARG A 176 5.37 15.04 -9.17
C ARG A 176 5.93 14.21 -10.33
N LEU A 177 5.39 13.02 -10.59
CA LEU A 177 5.72 12.19 -11.74
C LEU A 177 4.91 12.63 -12.97
N SER A 178 5.53 12.55 -14.15
CA SER A 178 4.84 12.81 -15.42
C SER A 178 4.24 11.53 -15.98
N PHE A 179 2.91 11.45 -15.88
CA PHE A 179 2.06 10.48 -16.57
C PHE A 179 1.53 11.04 -17.89
N PRO A 180 1.12 10.20 -18.87
CA PRO A 180 0.51 10.68 -20.11
C PRO A 180 -0.83 11.43 -19.85
N PRO A 181 -1.20 12.42 -20.69
CA PRO A 181 -2.47 13.13 -20.55
C PRO A 181 -3.68 12.18 -20.55
N GLY A 182 -4.62 12.41 -19.63
CA GLY A 182 -5.81 11.55 -19.47
C GLY A 182 -5.56 10.18 -18.84
N ARG A 183 -4.31 9.83 -18.48
CA ARG A 183 -3.95 8.60 -17.77
C ARG A 183 -3.82 8.79 -16.25
N THR A 184 -4.44 9.83 -15.69
CA THR A 184 -4.48 10.09 -14.25
C THR A 184 -5.90 10.39 -13.76
N ALA A 185 -6.16 10.09 -12.49
CA ALA A 185 -7.34 10.52 -11.75
C ALA A 185 -6.93 10.81 -10.30
N THR A 186 -7.50 11.84 -9.68
CA THR A 186 -7.21 12.23 -8.29
C THR A 186 -8.49 12.60 -7.57
N ASN A 187 -8.52 12.39 -6.26
CA ASN A 187 -9.62 12.78 -5.37
C ASN A 187 -11.02 12.34 -5.87
N ALA A 188 -11.13 11.09 -6.37
CA ALA A 188 -12.36 10.54 -6.95
C ALA A 188 -13.07 9.59 -5.99
N LEU A 189 -14.35 9.85 -5.72
CA LEU A 189 -15.20 8.98 -4.90
C LEU A 189 -15.62 7.72 -5.67
N MET A 190 -15.61 6.57 -4.99
CA MET A 190 -16.10 5.29 -5.51
C MET A 190 -17.49 4.96 -4.94
N THR A 191 -18.22 4.08 -5.61
CA THR A 191 -19.60 3.68 -5.24
C THR A 191 -19.71 3.01 -3.87
N ASP A 192 -18.60 2.44 -3.36
CA ASP A 192 -18.50 1.85 -2.02
C ASP A 192 -18.15 2.86 -0.92
N GLY A 193 -18.03 4.14 -1.25
CA GLY A 193 -17.64 5.21 -0.33
C GLY A 193 -16.14 5.36 -0.12
N SER A 194 -15.30 4.53 -0.75
CA SER A 194 -13.85 4.73 -0.76
C SER A 194 -13.44 5.90 -1.67
N VAL A 195 -12.25 6.46 -1.43
CA VAL A 195 -11.71 7.55 -2.26
C VAL A 195 -10.40 7.13 -2.90
N ILE A 196 -10.32 7.26 -4.22
CA ILE A 196 -9.07 7.24 -4.98
C ILE A 196 -8.39 8.59 -4.76
N LEU A 197 -7.37 8.63 -3.90
CA LEU A 197 -6.52 9.80 -3.71
C LEU A 197 -5.72 10.09 -4.99
N PHE A 198 -5.11 9.05 -5.55
CA PHE A 198 -4.36 9.11 -6.80
C PHE A 198 -4.51 7.81 -7.60
N ARG A 199 -4.64 7.91 -8.92
CA ARG A 199 -4.42 6.80 -9.87
C ARG A 199 -3.65 7.34 -11.06
N GLY A 200 -2.64 6.60 -11.51
CA GLY A 200 -1.84 6.95 -12.69
C GLY A 200 -1.43 5.70 -13.47
N MET A 201 -1.49 5.77 -14.79
CA MET A 201 -1.04 4.71 -15.69
C MET A 201 0.11 5.22 -16.55
N ASP A 202 1.22 4.48 -16.59
CA ASP A 202 2.43 4.85 -17.33
C ASP A 202 2.32 4.47 -18.84
N PRO A 203 3.32 4.83 -19.68
CA PRO A 203 3.29 4.51 -21.11
C PRO A 203 3.27 3.01 -21.45
N GLN A 204 3.63 2.13 -20.52
CA GLN A 204 3.60 0.68 -20.67
C GLN A 204 2.21 0.10 -20.34
N GLY A 205 1.32 0.88 -19.74
CA GLY A 205 0.02 0.43 -19.24
C GLY A 205 0.04 -0.03 -17.78
N HIS A 206 1.22 0.00 -17.13
CA HIS A 206 1.33 -0.31 -15.72
C HIS A 206 0.64 0.78 -14.91
N THR A 207 -0.04 0.41 -13.83
CA THR A 207 -0.89 1.32 -13.06
C THR A 207 -0.45 1.37 -11.60
N VAL A 208 -0.48 2.58 -11.04
CA VAL A 208 -0.43 2.81 -9.60
C VAL A 208 -1.76 3.39 -9.15
N ALA A 209 -2.27 2.91 -8.02
CA ALA A 209 -3.47 3.44 -7.39
C ALA A 209 -3.26 3.57 -5.88
N LEU A 210 -3.64 4.71 -5.33
CA LEU A 210 -3.64 5.05 -3.93
C LEU A 210 -5.09 5.31 -3.52
N LEU A 211 -5.62 4.45 -2.65
CA LEU A 211 -6.99 4.48 -2.18
C LEU A 211 -7.00 4.61 -0.67
N ILE A 212 -7.98 5.35 -0.15
CA ILE A 212 -8.29 5.41 1.27
C ILE A 212 -9.73 4.92 1.47
N THR A 213 -9.93 4.06 2.46
CA THR A 213 -11.23 3.48 2.80
C THR A 213 -11.56 3.79 4.25
N GLY A 214 -12.85 3.85 4.57
CA GLY A 214 -13.31 4.23 5.89
C GLY A 214 -14.82 4.09 6.04
N GLN A 215 -15.30 4.31 7.26
CA GLN A 215 -16.74 4.42 7.52
C GLN A 215 -17.18 5.85 7.23
N VAL A 216 -18.11 6.04 6.30
CA VAL A 216 -18.81 7.31 6.12
C VAL A 216 -19.96 7.38 7.12
N GLY A 217 -19.98 8.42 7.94
CA GLY A 217 -21.03 8.64 8.92
C GLY A 217 -21.09 10.10 9.34
N ARG A 218 -22.06 10.44 10.18
CA ARG A 218 -22.19 11.79 10.75
C ARG A 218 -21.60 11.79 12.17
N PRO A 219 -20.45 12.45 12.41
CA PRO A 219 -19.96 12.65 13.77
C PRO A 219 -20.97 13.41 14.62
N ASP A 220 -20.99 13.17 15.94
CA ASP A 220 -21.91 13.86 16.84
C ASP A 220 -21.80 15.39 16.71
N GLY A 221 -22.95 16.04 16.52
CA GLY A 221 -23.05 17.50 16.30
C GLY A 221 -22.66 17.99 14.89
N ALA A 222 -22.13 17.14 14.00
CA ALA A 222 -21.85 17.53 12.62
C ALA A 222 -23.12 17.59 11.76
N GLN A 223 -23.22 18.57 10.86
CA GLN A 223 -24.31 18.64 9.87
C GLN A 223 -23.99 17.85 8.59
N VAL A 224 -22.71 17.55 8.34
CA VAL A 224 -22.20 16.90 7.14
C VAL A 224 -21.59 15.55 7.50
N GLU A 225 -21.78 14.57 6.63
CA GLU A 225 -21.13 13.26 6.74
C GLU A 225 -19.62 13.39 6.49
N ARG A 226 -18.84 12.57 7.18
CA ARG A 226 -17.39 12.51 7.05
C ARG A 226 -16.95 11.05 7.04
N MET A 227 -15.97 10.76 6.19
CA MET A 227 -15.26 9.48 6.24
C MET A 227 -14.34 9.46 7.47
N THR A 228 -14.39 8.38 8.23
CA THR A 228 -13.38 8.03 9.23
C THR A 228 -12.50 6.92 8.64
N PRO A 229 -11.27 7.24 8.20
CA PRO A 229 -10.36 6.26 7.58
C PRO A 229 -10.10 5.05 8.46
N SER A 230 -10.15 3.87 7.85
CA SER A 230 -9.79 2.58 8.45
C SER A 230 -8.63 1.90 7.74
N ALA A 231 -8.44 2.16 6.43
CA ALA A 231 -7.30 1.65 5.69
C ALA A 231 -6.78 2.63 4.62
N LEU A 232 -5.48 2.58 4.37
CA LEU A 232 -4.82 3.16 3.20
C LEU A 232 -4.22 2.01 2.37
N ILE A 233 -4.46 2.03 1.06
CA ILE A 233 -4.05 0.98 0.13
C ILE A 233 -3.26 1.63 -1.00
N LEU A 234 -2.02 1.17 -1.22
CA LEU A 234 -1.21 1.52 -2.37
C LEU A 234 -0.98 0.26 -3.22
N ALA A 235 -1.51 0.25 -4.44
CA ALA A 235 -1.40 -0.85 -5.38
C ALA A 235 -0.53 -0.45 -6.59
N TYR A 236 0.42 -1.30 -6.95
CA TYR A 236 1.12 -1.29 -8.23
C TYR A 236 0.67 -2.54 -9.01
N THR A 237 0.29 -2.38 -10.28
CA THR A 237 -0.21 -3.48 -11.12
C THR A 237 0.39 -3.40 -12.52
N GLU A 238 0.92 -4.52 -13.02
CA GLU A 238 1.52 -4.64 -14.35
C GLU A 238 0.50 -4.37 -15.46
N ASN A 239 -0.65 -5.04 -15.43
CA ASN A 239 -1.70 -4.86 -16.44
C ASN A 239 -3.11 -5.06 -15.85
N PRO A 240 -3.78 -4.00 -15.38
CA PRO A 240 -5.14 -4.11 -14.82
C PRO A 240 -6.21 -4.38 -15.90
N GLU A 241 -5.95 -4.13 -17.18
CA GLU A 241 -6.86 -4.45 -18.28
C GLU A 241 -6.81 -5.94 -18.67
N ARG A 242 -5.69 -6.60 -18.39
CA ARG A 242 -5.44 -8.03 -18.68
C ARG A 242 -4.77 -8.74 -17.49
N PRO A 243 -5.44 -8.84 -16.33
CA PRO A 243 -4.87 -9.48 -15.15
C PRO A 243 -4.67 -10.98 -15.40
N ASP A 244 -3.49 -11.49 -15.02
CA ASP A 244 -3.15 -12.91 -15.00
C ASP A 244 -3.73 -13.58 -13.75
N ILE A 245 -5.05 -13.75 -13.75
CA ILE A 245 -5.81 -14.42 -12.68
C ILE A 245 -6.52 -15.66 -13.24
N PHE A 246 -6.88 -16.59 -12.36
CA PHE A 246 -7.78 -17.67 -12.73
C PHE A 246 -9.10 -17.12 -13.28
N ARG A 247 -9.58 -17.71 -14.38
CA ARG A 247 -10.92 -17.47 -14.94
C ARG A 247 -11.58 -18.83 -15.14
N PRO A 248 -12.74 -19.08 -14.50
CA PRO A 248 -13.50 -20.33 -14.68
C PRO A 248 -14.15 -20.43 -16.06
#